data_AF-A0A286RDV0-F1
#
_entry.id   AF-A0A286RDV0-F1
#
_cell.length_a   1.000
_cell.length_b   1.000
_cell.length_c   1.000
_cell.angle_alpha   90.00
_cell.angle_beta   90.00
_cell.angle_gamma   90.00
#
_symmetry.space_group_name_H-M   'P 1'
#
loop_
_entity.id
_entity.type
_entity.pdbx_description
1 polymer ?
#
loop_
_entity_poly.entity_id
_entity_poly.type
_entity_poly.pdbx_seq_one_letter_code
_entity_poly.pdbx_strand_id
1 'polypeptide(L)'
;MHNFPTTGRREKPAAISNRGFGTYVAALVENLVAAIELIPTLEDKKARPREENPQLCERNEHFEQQLAPIHKATPAWGSLSSGIVTPKNSLPKGDKKRKKDRQAGHGQHLRSPFPPKAIDHFQPQTLEYCSDCSGKPAASQSNPELFQ
;
A
#
# COMPACT_ATOMS: atom_id res chain seq x y z
N MET A 1 74.68 16.41 47.76
CA MET A 1 73.41 16.16 48.48
C MET A 1 72.28 16.25 47.46
N HIS A 2 71.78 15.10 46.98
CA HIS A 2 70.72 15.03 45.97
C HIS A 2 69.38 14.83 46.66
N ASN A 3 68.46 15.79 46.49
CA ASN A 3 67.08 15.70 46.97
C ASN A 3 66.22 15.08 45.87
N PHE A 4 65.69 13.87 46.11
CA PHE A 4 64.63 13.27 45.29
C PHE A 4 63.26 13.72 45.79
N PRO A 5 62.34 14.20 44.94
CA PRO A 5 60.97 14.43 45.36
C PRO A 5 60.21 13.11 45.36
N THR A 6 59.92 12.61 46.56
CA THR A 6 58.90 11.58 46.79
C THR A 6 57.56 12.27 46.92
N THR A 7 56.58 11.91 46.09
CA THR A 7 55.18 11.68 46.52
C THR A 7 54.39 11.13 45.33
N GLY A 8 54.35 9.80 45.24
CA GLY A 8 53.36 9.10 44.44
C GLY A 8 51.98 9.34 45.03
N ARG A 9 51.17 10.15 44.34
CA ARG A 9 49.75 10.33 44.64
C ARG A 9 49.03 9.07 44.16
N ARG A 10 48.74 8.13 45.07
CA ARG A 10 47.82 7.01 44.78
C ARG A 10 46.42 7.62 44.55
N GLU A 11 46.00 7.68 43.30
CA GLU A 11 44.61 7.96 42.96
C GLU A 11 43.73 6.83 43.51
N LYS A 12 42.76 7.18 44.35
CA LYS A 12 41.75 6.24 44.82
C LYS A 12 40.85 5.86 43.63
N PRO A 13 40.52 4.58 43.42
CA PRO A 13 39.59 4.21 42.36
C PRO A 13 38.24 4.88 42.63
N ALA A 14 37.70 5.55 41.61
CA ALA A 14 36.39 6.19 41.65
C ALA A 14 35.32 5.14 42.02
N ALA A 15 34.50 5.46 43.01
CA ALA A 15 33.36 4.64 43.37
C ALA A 15 32.38 4.57 42.19
N ILE A 16 32.15 3.36 41.67
CA ILE A 16 31.15 3.13 40.62
C ILE A 16 29.78 3.51 41.20
N SER A 17 29.19 4.56 40.64
CA SER A 17 27.91 5.10 41.09
C SER A 17 26.75 4.19 40.68
N ASN A 18 26.29 3.34 41.60
CA ASN A 18 25.12 2.46 41.44
C ASN A 18 23.76 3.20 41.28
N ARG A 19 23.76 4.53 41.16
CA ARG A 19 22.56 5.37 41.14
C ARG A 19 21.59 5.09 39.98
N GLY A 20 22.04 4.46 38.90
CA GLY A 20 21.19 4.12 37.74
C GLY A 20 20.70 2.67 37.71
N PHE A 21 21.22 1.79 38.57
CA PHE A 21 20.89 0.36 38.50
C PHE A 21 19.46 0.08 38.99
N GLY A 22 19.05 0.74 40.09
CA GLY A 22 17.70 0.55 40.66
C GLY A 22 16.59 1.02 39.72
N THR A 23 16.78 2.15 39.03
CA THR A 23 15.80 2.68 38.07
C THR A 23 15.71 1.81 36.82
N TYR A 24 16.84 1.28 36.36
CA TYR A 24 16.88 0.33 35.24
C TYR A 24 16.13 -0.97 35.58
N VAL A 25 16.36 -1.53 36.76
CA VAL A 25 15.65 -2.75 37.20
C VAL A 25 14.16 -2.49 37.36
N ALA A 26 13.76 -1.33 37.90
CA ALA A 26 12.34 -0.97 38.02
C ALA A 26 11.65 -0.88 36.65
N ALA A 27 12.27 -0.18 35.69
CA ALA A 27 11.75 -0.08 34.33
C ALA A 27 11.68 -1.45 33.62
N LEU A 28 12.65 -2.33 33.87
CA LEU A 28 12.63 -3.68 33.33
C LEU A 28 11.47 -4.51 33.92
N VAL A 29 11.21 -4.39 35.21
CA VAL A 29 10.10 -5.07 35.88
C VAL A 29 8.76 -4.57 35.34
N GLU A 30 8.58 -3.25 35.19
CA GLU A 30 7.37 -2.67 34.59
C GLU A 30 7.13 -3.18 33.15
N ASN A 31 8.19 -3.21 32.34
CA ASN A 31 8.11 -3.75 30.98
C ASN A 31 7.78 -5.24 30.95
N LEU A 32 8.33 -6.03 31.88
CA LEU A 32 8.03 -7.46 31.99
C LEU A 32 6.58 -7.70 32.41
N VAL A 33 6.06 -6.92 33.37
CA VAL A 33 4.65 -7.00 33.79
C VAL A 33 3.74 -6.64 32.62
N ALA A 34 4.02 -5.55 31.90
CA ALA A 34 3.26 -5.17 30.72
C ALA A 34 3.31 -6.23 29.61
N ALA A 35 4.47 -6.87 29.40
CA ALA A 35 4.60 -7.95 28.43
C ALA A 35 3.79 -9.19 28.83
N ILE A 36 3.79 -9.55 30.11
CA ILE A 36 3.02 -10.69 30.64
C ILE A 36 1.52 -10.48 30.44
N GLU A 37 1.01 -9.27 30.67
CA GLU A 37 -0.39 -8.94 30.43
C GLU A 37 -0.76 -8.89 28.94
N LEU A 38 0.20 -8.53 28.07
CA LEU A 38 -0.02 -8.45 26.63
C LEU A 38 -0.10 -9.83 25.95
N ILE A 39 0.67 -10.81 26.42
CA ILE A 39 0.74 -12.16 25.84
C ILE A 39 -0.64 -12.81 25.61
N PRO A 40 -1.54 -12.92 26.59
CA PRO A 40 -2.84 -13.57 26.39
C PRO A 40 -3.68 -12.83 25.33
N THR A 41 -3.64 -11.49 25.32
CA THR A 41 -4.38 -10.71 24.32
C THR A 41 -3.86 -10.93 22.89
N LEU A 42 -2.56 -11.16 22.74
CA LEU A 42 -1.95 -11.48 21.44
C LEU A 42 -2.25 -12.91 21.02
N GLU A 43 -2.34 -13.84 21.95
CA GLU A 43 -2.75 -15.22 21.69
C GLU A 43 -4.21 -15.29 21.24
N ASP A 44 -5.12 -14.57 21.90
CA ASP A 44 -6.53 -14.46 21.49
C ASP A 44 -6.68 -13.83 20.10
N LYS A 45 -5.91 -12.76 19.82
CA LYS A 45 -5.88 -12.12 18.50
C LYS A 45 -5.31 -13.04 17.41
N LYS A 46 -4.41 -13.96 17.76
CA LYS A 46 -3.89 -14.99 16.83
C LYS A 46 -4.84 -16.17 16.65
N ALA A 47 -5.72 -16.44 17.61
CA ALA A 47 -6.69 -17.53 17.53
C ALA A 47 -7.73 -17.29 16.43
N ARG A 48 -8.32 -16.08 16.35
CA ARG A 48 -9.37 -15.78 15.36
C ARG A 48 -8.93 -15.99 13.90
N PRO A 49 -7.79 -15.44 13.43
CA PRO A 49 -7.34 -15.68 12.06
C PRO A 49 -6.94 -17.14 11.80
N ARG A 50 -6.48 -17.88 12.82
CA ARG A 50 -6.15 -19.31 12.69
C ARG A 50 -7.39 -20.18 12.47
N GLU A 51 -8.54 -19.77 12.99
CA GLU A 51 -9.82 -20.46 12.81
C GLU A 51 -10.49 -20.10 11.47
N GLU A 52 -10.38 -18.84 11.02
CA GLU A 52 -10.98 -18.38 9.75
C GLU A 52 -10.18 -18.83 8.51
N ASN A 53 -8.85 -18.94 8.62
CA ASN A 53 -7.98 -19.37 7.52
C ASN A 53 -8.37 -20.71 6.86
N PRO A 54 -8.65 -21.82 7.59
CA PRO A 54 -9.05 -23.07 6.95
C PRO A 54 -10.36 -22.90 6.16
N GLN A 55 -11.34 -22.17 6.69
CA GLN A 55 -12.61 -21.92 6.00
C GLN A 55 -12.40 -21.10 4.71
N LEU A 56 -11.51 -20.12 4.73
CA LEU A 56 -11.16 -19.33 3.55
C LEU A 56 -10.40 -20.17 2.51
N CYS A 57 -9.49 -21.04 2.95
CA CYS A 57 -8.80 -21.98 2.06
C CYS A 57 -9.77 -22.93 1.36
N GLU A 58 -10.70 -23.54 2.10
CA GLU A 58 -11.73 -24.43 1.53
C GLU A 58 -12.62 -23.70 0.51
N ARG A 59 -13.04 -22.47 0.82
CA ARG A 59 -13.84 -21.65 -0.10
C ARG A 59 -13.07 -21.29 -1.36
N ASN A 60 -11.79 -20.94 -1.24
CA ASN A 60 -10.95 -20.64 -2.39
C ASN A 60 -10.76 -21.88 -3.27
N GLU A 61 -10.46 -23.04 -2.67
CA GLU A 61 -10.34 -24.29 -3.42
C GLU A 61 -11.65 -24.63 -4.15
N HIS A 62 -12.79 -24.46 -3.49
CA HIS A 62 -14.10 -24.65 -4.11
C HIS A 62 -14.36 -23.69 -5.28
N PHE A 63 -13.94 -22.42 -5.19
CA PHE A 63 -14.07 -21.48 -6.30
C PHE A 63 -13.10 -21.80 -7.44
N GLU A 64 -11.86 -22.18 -7.13
CA GLU A 64 -10.87 -22.60 -8.14
C GLU A 64 -11.37 -23.84 -8.92
N GLN A 65 -11.97 -24.80 -8.21
CA GLN A 65 -12.59 -25.98 -8.84
C GLN A 65 -13.76 -25.62 -9.76
N GLN A 66 -14.56 -24.59 -9.41
CA GLN A 66 -15.65 -24.10 -10.28
C GLN A 66 -15.14 -23.31 -11.48
N LEU A 67 -14.04 -22.58 -11.33
CA LEU A 67 -13.45 -21.78 -12.40
C LEU A 67 -12.66 -22.64 -13.40
N ALA A 68 -12.02 -23.73 -12.94
CA ALA A 68 -11.27 -24.64 -13.81
C ALA A 68 -12.04 -25.19 -15.04
N PRO A 69 -13.28 -25.68 -14.92
CA PRO A 69 -14.06 -26.13 -16.07
C PRO A 69 -14.53 -24.97 -16.94
N ILE A 70 -14.82 -23.79 -16.37
CA ILE A 70 -15.17 -22.59 -17.14
C ILE A 70 -13.98 -22.17 -18.01
N HIS A 71 -12.78 -22.08 -17.43
CA HIS A 71 -11.54 -21.80 -18.17
C HIS A 71 -11.27 -22.83 -19.27
N LYS A 72 -11.52 -24.12 -19.01
CA LYS A 72 -11.37 -25.20 -20.01
C LYS A 72 -12.46 -25.17 -21.10
N ALA A 73 -13.66 -24.71 -20.78
CA ALA A 73 -14.80 -24.63 -21.69
C ALA A 73 -14.83 -23.32 -22.49
N THR A 74 -14.06 -22.30 -22.11
CA THR A 74 -13.83 -21.15 -22.98
C THR A 74 -12.93 -21.60 -24.13
N PRO A 75 -13.43 -21.70 -25.38
CA PRO A 75 -12.51 -21.65 -26.50
C PRO A 75 -11.76 -20.32 -26.36
N ALA A 76 -10.43 -20.36 -26.44
CA ALA A 76 -9.67 -19.15 -26.77
C ALA A 76 -10.42 -18.47 -27.92
N TRP A 77 -10.65 -17.16 -27.81
CA TRP A 77 -11.48 -16.34 -28.70
C TRP A 77 -11.07 -16.33 -30.20
N GLY A 78 -10.41 -17.38 -30.70
CA GLY A 78 -10.08 -17.63 -32.10
C GLY A 78 -11.01 -18.60 -32.85
N SER A 79 -12.03 -19.22 -32.24
CA SER A 79 -12.89 -20.19 -32.97
C SER A 79 -14.25 -19.65 -33.46
N LEU A 80 -14.72 -18.50 -32.97
CA LEU A 80 -15.98 -17.91 -33.43
C LEU A 80 -15.88 -17.18 -34.79
N SER A 81 -14.69 -17.18 -35.42
CA SER A 81 -14.47 -16.55 -36.73
C SER A 81 -14.65 -17.50 -37.93
N SER A 82 -15.03 -18.76 -37.74
CA SER A 82 -14.99 -19.75 -38.82
C SER A 82 -16.28 -19.89 -39.67
N GLY A 83 -17.27 -19.01 -39.46
CA GLY A 83 -18.57 -19.03 -40.16
C GLY A 83 -18.86 -17.82 -41.05
N ILE A 84 -17.94 -16.86 -41.16
CA ILE A 84 -18.11 -15.71 -42.05
C ILE A 84 -17.51 -16.09 -43.40
N VAL A 85 -18.36 -16.47 -44.34
CA VAL A 85 -17.97 -16.54 -45.76
C VAL A 85 -17.49 -15.15 -46.15
N THR A 86 -16.20 -15.02 -46.46
CA THR A 86 -15.65 -13.81 -47.04
C THR A 86 -16.43 -13.49 -48.33
N PRO A 87 -17.18 -12.38 -48.41
CA PRO A 87 -17.89 -12.04 -49.63
C PRO A 87 -16.85 -11.85 -50.76
N LYS A 88 -17.10 -12.46 -51.92
CA LYS A 88 -16.27 -12.26 -53.12
C LYS A 88 -16.22 -10.75 -53.42
N ASN A 89 -15.02 -10.19 -53.46
CA ASN A 89 -14.79 -8.77 -53.73
C ASN A 89 -15.51 -8.36 -55.03
N SER A 90 -16.55 -7.54 -54.92
CA SER A 90 -17.13 -6.87 -56.09
C SER A 90 -16.11 -5.88 -56.65
N LEU A 91 -15.85 -5.93 -57.96
CA LEU A 91 -14.98 -4.99 -58.67
C LEU A 91 -15.34 -3.52 -58.34
N PRO A 92 -14.34 -2.64 -58.15
CA PRO A 92 -14.59 -1.27 -57.73
C PRO A 92 -15.30 -0.48 -58.85
N LYS A 93 -16.59 -0.14 -58.62
CA LYS A 93 -17.27 0.91 -59.38
C LYS A 93 -16.79 2.28 -58.88
N GLY A 94 -15.90 2.90 -59.65
CA GLY A 94 -15.68 4.34 -59.67
C GLY A 94 -14.80 4.90 -58.55
N ASP A 95 -13.87 5.78 -58.95
CA ASP A 95 -12.86 6.46 -58.15
C ASP A 95 -13.41 7.45 -57.12
N LYS A 96 -14.25 6.99 -56.19
CA LYS A 96 -14.51 7.74 -54.96
C LYS A 96 -13.54 7.25 -53.90
N LYS A 97 -12.44 8.00 -53.76
CA LYS A 97 -11.45 7.87 -52.69
C LYS A 97 -12.19 7.77 -51.35
N ARG A 98 -12.26 6.57 -50.77
CA ARG A 98 -12.85 6.37 -49.45
C ARG A 98 -12.04 7.22 -48.46
N LYS A 99 -12.71 8.05 -47.64
CA LYS A 99 -12.04 8.76 -46.55
C LYS A 99 -11.49 7.69 -45.60
N LYS A 100 -10.19 7.49 -45.70
CA LYS A 100 -9.39 6.59 -44.87
C LYS A 100 -9.59 7.00 -43.41
N ASP A 101 -10.23 6.11 -42.66
CA ASP A 101 -10.03 5.94 -41.21
C ASP A 101 -10.39 7.11 -40.29
N ARG A 102 -11.65 7.59 -40.32
CA ARG A 102 -12.21 8.22 -39.12
C ARG A 102 -13.56 7.58 -38.81
N GLN A 103 -13.56 6.53 -37.99
CA GLN A 103 -14.72 6.28 -37.14
C GLN A 103 -15.00 7.60 -36.41
N ALA A 104 -16.22 8.13 -36.58
CA ALA A 104 -16.64 9.28 -35.81
C ALA A 104 -16.51 8.87 -34.33
N GLY A 105 -15.63 9.55 -33.58
CA GLY A 105 -15.45 9.25 -32.17
C GLY A 105 -16.81 9.31 -31.48
N HIS A 106 -17.06 8.39 -30.55
CA HIS A 106 -18.22 8.51 -29.68
C HIS A 106 -18.16 9.85 -28.95
N GLY A 107 -19.32 10.47 -28.75
CA GLY A 107 -19.40 11.67 -27.93
C GLY A 107 -18.75 11.41 -26.57
N GLN A 108 -18.01 12.40 -26.07
CA GLN A 108 -17.36 12.30 -24.77
C GLN A 108 -18.44 12.06 -23.71
N HIS A 109 -18.45 10.87 -23.10
CA HIS A 109 -19.27 10.59 -21.93
C HIS A 109 -18.60 11.21 -20.72
N LEU A 110 -18.94 12.47 -20.43
CA LEU A 110 -18.62 13.09 -19.16
C LEU A 110 -19.43 12.40 -18.06
N ARG A 111 -18.75 11.90 -17.03
CA ARG A 111 -19.42 11.38 -15.84
C ARG A 111 -19.99 12.55 -15.05
N SER A 112 -21.19 12.40 -14.50
CA SER A 112 -21.73 13.36 -13.54
C SER A 112 -20.84 13.37 -12.29
N PRO A 113 -20.53 14.56 -11.73
CA PRO A 113 -19.83 14.65 -10.45
C PRO A 113 -20.58 13.88 -9.37
N PHE A 114 -19.85 13.38 -8.38
CA PHE A 114 -20.48 12.74 -7.22
C PHE A 114 -21.28 13.77 -6.42
N PRO A 115 -22.51 13.44 -5.98
CA PRO A 115 -23.27 14.34 -5.12
C PRO A 115 -22.56 14.46 -3.76
N PRO A 116 -22.63 15.63 -3.09
CA PRO A 116 -21.97 15.82 -1.78
C PRO A 116 -22.40 14.81 -0.72
N LYS A 117 -23.64 14.31 -0.82
CA LYS A 117 -24.19 13.28 0.08
C LYS A 117 -23.57 11.89 -0.11
N ALA A 118 -22.83 11.66 -1.19
CA ALA A 118 -22.13 10.40 -1.48
C ALA A 118 -20.64 10.45 -1.09
N ILE A 119 -20.19 11.51 -0.41
CA ILE A 119 -18.83 11.63 0.12
C ILE A 119 -18.88 11.34 1.61
N ASP A 120 -18.43 10.16 2.01
CA ASP A 120 -18.51 9.70 3.41
C ASP A 120 -17.41 10.30 4.30
N HIS A 121 -16.25 10.63 3.73
CA HIS A 121 -15.09 11.08 4.49
C HIS A 121 -14.20 12.03 3.68
N PHE A 122 -13.71 13.08 4.34
CA PHE A 122 -12.68 13.96 3.84
C PHE A 122 -11.40 13.72 4.64
N GLN A 123 -10.36 13.25 3.96
CA GLN A 123 -9.05 13.06 4.56
C GLN A 123 -8.10 14.17 4.07
N PRO A 124 -7.64 15.07 4.95
CA PRO A 124 -6.60 16.02 4.58
C PRO A 124 -5.30 15.24 4.35
N GLN A 125 -4.70 15.43 3.18
CA GLN A 125 -3.38 14.90 2.86
C GLN A 125 -2.39 16.06 2.79
N THR A 126 -1.30 15.96 3.55
CA THR A 126 -0.16 16.87 3.45
C THR A 126 0.94 16.22 2.64
N LEU A 127 1.45 16.94 1.64
CA LEU A 127 2.66 16.55 0.94
C LEU A 127 3.85 16.96 1.81
N GLU A 128 4.69 15.99 2.17
CA GLU A 128 5.94 16.25 2.91
C GLU A 128 7.08 16.70 1.98
N TYR A 129 6.99 16.30 0.71
CA TYR A 129 8.00 16.58 -0.33
C TYR A 129 7.32 16.87 -1.66
N CYS A 130 7.91 17.79 -2.42
CA CYS A 130 7.52 18.05 -3.80
C CYS A 130 8.01 16.91 -4.71
N SER A 131 7.12 16.33 -5.52
CA SER A 131 7.46 15.28 -6.49
C SER A 131 8.46 15.73 -7.56
N ASP A 132 8.48 17.03 -7.87
CA ASP A 132 9.20 17.55 -9.03
C ASP A 132 10.60 18.06 -8.67
N CYS A 133 10.78 18.57 -7.44
CA CYS A 133 12.05 19.14 -6.99
C CYS A 133 12.62 18.52 -5.71
N SER A 134 11.92 17.55 -5.10
CA SER A 134 12.27 16.91 -3.82
C SER A 134 12.43 17.87 -2.64
N GLY A 135 12.08 19.16 -2.81
CA GLY A 135 12.10 20.16 -1.77
C GLY A 135 10.92 20.01 -0.81
N LYS A 136 11.09 20.50 0.42
CA LYS A 136 9.97 20.62 1.36
C LYS A 136 9.00 21.69 0.83
N PRO A 137 7.70 21.42 0.74
CA PRO A 137 6.74 22.40 0.27
C PRO A 137 6.68 23.56 1.27
N ALA A 138 6.76 24.79 0.75
CA ALA A 138 6.51 25.99 1.53
C ALA A 138 5.02 26.34 1.46
N ALA A 139 4.49 26.97 2.52
CA ALA A 139 3.14 27.49 2.49
C ALA A 139 3.00 28.52 1.36
N SER A 140 2.02 28.31 0.48
CA SER A 140 1.69 29.32 -0.53
C SER A 140 1.10 30.56 0.15
N GLN A 141 1.49 31.74 -0.33
CA GLN A 141 0.86 33.01 0.07
C GLN A 141 -0.39 33.33 -0.76
N SER A 142 -0.65 32.58 -1.83
CA SER A 142 -1.84 32.77 -2.67
C SER A 142 -3.04 32.00 -2.12
N ASN A 143 -4.23 32.60 -2.25
CA ASN A 143 -5.48 31.89 -1.97
C ASN A 143 -5.66 30.76 -2.99
N PRO A 144 -6.07 29.55 -2.56
CA PRO A 144 -6.39 28.48 -3.48
C PRO A 144 -7.60 28.87 -4.33
N GLU A 145 -7.43 28.83 -5.64
CA GLU A 145 -8.54 28.98 -6.58
C GLU A 145 -9.41 27.72 -6.50
N LEU A 146 -10.58 27.85 -5.87
CA LEU A 146 -11.57 26.79 -5.83
C LEU A 146 -12.40 26.87 -7.11
N PHE A 147 -12.12 25.99 -8.07
CA PHE A 147 -12.99 25.81 -9.23
C PHE A 147 -14.29 25.12 -8.78
N GLN A 148 -15.41 25.83 -8.90
CA GLN A 148 -16.76 25.32 -8.64
C GLN A 148 -17.36 24.63 -9.86
#